data_AF-F6G8C0-F1
#
_entry.id   AF-F6G8C0-F1
#
_cell.length_a   1.000
_cell.length_b   1.000
_cell.length_c   1.000
_cell.angle_alpha   90.00
_cell.angle_beta   90.00
_cell.angle_gamma   90.00
#
_symmetry.space_group_name_H-M   'P 1'
#
loop_
_entity.id
_entity.type
_entity.pdbx_description
1 polymer ?
#
loop_
_entity_poly.entity_id
_entity_poly.type
_entity_poly.pdbx_seq_one_letter_code
_entity_poly.pdbx_strand_id
1 'polypeptide(L)'
;MLELGVGASILRAIGWLYIASAIVSLWLVIRYPKRIIIKVIGVGLVLWFFGYDPVRQVLEERGRRDRLLAAKARIEKYCKNAGRNIYKEIEGVEGVFLMNARIKDERNVEQYRADDPYHSGYGYDEEYILNFVRGRAAKRVRVAETLDPKDVIGYDFVEIPDPSGRGVLRYTTPLGKWESENMARNGGGIVPLIKEHRDTRSARYGIEWRDLSKKEDRDYWIAGGLIKVVDMDTGEVLAEDKGYMYDPGQGVKSGGRDPWLMAKWHYSCPQFDRYEPEVNFIYKVLQPKK
;
A
#
# COMPACT_ATOMS: atom_id res chain seq x y z
N MET A 1 34.69 4.19 -1.22
CA MET A 1 34.93 5.54 -0.69
C MET A 1 34.25 6.50 -1.65
N LEU A 2 33.11 7.08 -1.27
CA LEU A 2 32.40 8.03 -2.12
C LEU A 2 33.03 9.40 -1.91
N GLU A 3 33.69 9.90 -2.96
CA GLU A 3 34.16 11.28 -3.08
C GLU A 3 32.97 12.22 -2.82
N LEU A 4 32.94 12.83 -1.64
CA LEU A 4 31.98 13.85 -1.27
C LEU A 4 32.33 15.11 -2.08
N GLY A 5 31.60 15.36 -3.16
CA GLY A 5 31.81 16.51 -4.04
C GLY A 5 31.81 17.86 -3.31
N VAL A 6 32.32 18.89 -3.99
CA VAL A 6 32.57 20.26 -3.52
C VAL A 6 31.50 20.84 -2.57
N GLY A 7 30.22 20.49 -2.74
CA GLY A 7 29.13 20.91 -1.86
C GLY A 7 29.24 20.43 -0.40
N ALA A 8 29.81 19.26 -0.14
CA ALA A 8 29.96 18.74 1.23
C ALA A 8 31.00 19.52 2.04
N SER A 9 32.06 19.98 1.39
CA SER A 9 33.10 20.82 2.00
C SER A 9 32.57 22.20 2.37
N ILE A 10 31.71 22.78 1.52
CA ILE A 10 31.05 24.07 1.77
C ILE A 10 30.11 23.97 2.99
N LEU A 11 29.29 22.93 3.08
CA LEU A 11 28.41 22.71 4.23
C LEU A 11 29.16 22.56 5.55
N ARG A 12 30.31 21.85 5.54
CA ARG A 12 31.19 21.74 6.71
C ARG A 12 31.78 23.09 7.13
N ALA A 13 32.23 23.91 6.17
CA ALA A 13 32.76 25.23 6.46
C ALA A 13 31.71 26.16 7.08
N ILE A 14 30.48 26.15 6.56
CA ILE A 14 29.34 26.89 7.13
C ILE A 14 29.04 26.40 8.55
N GLY A 15 29.08 25.09 8.80
CA GLY A 15 28.91 24.53 10.14
C GLY A 15 29.97 25.02 11.14
N TRP A 16 31.24 25.05 10.75
CA TRP A 16 32.32 25.59 11.59
C TRP A 16 32.17 27.10 11.85
N LEU A 17 31.75 27.88 10.85
CA LEU A 17 31.47 29.30 11.02
C LEU A 17 30.31 29.54 12.00
N TYR A 18 29.26 28.72 11.92
CA TYR A 18 28.13 28.77 12.86
C TYR A 18 28.60 28.52 14.30
N ILE A 19 29.37 27.46 14.53
CA ILE A 19 29.93 27.14 15.86
C ILE A 19 30.86 28.26 16.35
N ALA A 20 31.74 28.77 15.48
CA ALA A 20 32.64 29.87 15.84
C ALA A 20 31.87 31.13 16.24
N SER A 21 30.79 31.47 15.53
CA SER A 21 29.93 32.62 15.85
C SER A 21 29.24 32.47 17.21
N ALA A 22 28.83 31.26 17.59
CA ALA A 22 28.27 30.95 18.90
C ALA A 22 29.32 31.11 20.01
N ILE A 23 30.55 30.62 19.79
CA ILE A 23 31.67 30.74 20.74
C ILE A 23 32.04 32.20 20.96
N VAL A 24 32.15 33.00 19.89
CA VAL A 24 32.45 34.43 19.98
C VAL A 24 31.34 35.18 20.74
N SER A 25 30.07 34.86 20.45
CA SER A 25 28.92 35.46 21.14
C SER A 25 28.93 35.15 22.64
N LEU A 26 29.19 33.89 23.02
CA LEU A 26 29.36 33.49 24.42
C LEU A 26 30.53 34.23 25.09
N TRP A 27 31.67 34.33 24.41
CA TRP A 27 32.84 35.04 24.94
C TRP A 27 32.54 36.52 25.21
N LEU A 28 31.88 37.22 24.28
CA LEU A 28 31.47 38.62 24.45
C LEU A 28 30.54 38.81 25.66
N VAL A 29 29.52 37.95 25.80
CA VAL A 29 28.57 38.01 26.92
C VAL A 29 29.22 37.73 28.27
N ILE A 30 30.24 36.88 28.32
CA ILE A 30 30.96 36.58 29.58
C ILE A 30 31.92 37.71 29.96
N ARG A 31 32.58 38.33 28.98
CA ARG A 31 33.73 39.23 29.20
C ARG A 31 33.38 40.70 29.49
N TYR A 32 32.31 41.24 28.90
CA TYR A 32 32.03 42.68 28.91
C TYR A 32 31.03 43.16 29.99
N PRO A 33 29.93 42.45 30.30
CA PRO A 33 28.96 42.92 31.30
C PRO A 33 29.54 42.92 32.71
N LYS A 34 29.27 43.98 33.49
CA LYS A 34 29.70 44.05 34.91
C LYS A 34 28.73 43.34 35.87
N ARG A 35 27.44 43.26 35.52
CA ARG A 35 26.40 42.64 36.36
C ARG A 35 26.24 41.16 36.03
N ILE A 36 26.26 40.30 37.04
CA ILE A 36 26.12 38.84 36.90
C ILE A 36 24.79 38.46 36.25
N ILE A 37 23.68 39.13 36.61
CA ILE A 37 22.35 38.86 36.04
C ILE A 37 22.32 39.02 34.51
N ILE A 38 22.99 40.04 33.98
CA ILE A 38 23.06 40.29 32.52
C ILE A 38 23.84 39.18 31.83
N LYS A 39 24.89 38.64 32.46
CA LYS A 39 25.65 37.50 31.92
C LYS A 39 24.79 36.25 31.84
N VAL A 40 24.04 35.95 32.91
CA VAL A 40 23.17 34.76 32.97
C VAL A 40 22.09 34.82 31.89
N ILE A 41 21.39 35.96 31.77
CA ILE A 41 20.36 36.16 30.73
C ILE A 41 20.98 36.07 29.33
N GLY A 42 22.13 36.72 29.11
CA GLY A 42 22.81 36.70 27.82
C GLY A 42 23.27 35.30 27.40
N VAL A 43 23.82 34.50 28.32
CA VAL A 43 24.20 33.11 28.05
C VAL A 43 22.97 32.27 27.71
N GLY A 44 21.88 32.44 28.45
CA GLY A 44 20.61 31.79 28.16
C GLY A 44 20.09 32.08 26.74
N LEU A 45 20.15 33.36 26.32
CA LEU A 45 19.74 33.77 24.97
C LEU A 45 20.64 33.19 23.87
N VAL A 46 21.96 33.16 24.08
CA VAL A 46 22.90 32.59 23.10
C VAL A 46 22.69 31.08 22.99
N LEU A 47 22.54 30.36 24.11
CA LEU A 47 22.25 28.92 24.09
C LEU A 47 20.88 28.62 23.47
N TRP A 48 19.88 29.46 23.69
CA TRP A 48 18.57 29.29 23.06
C TRP A 48 18.66 29.53 21.55
N PHE A 49 19.26 30.63 21.09
CA PHE A 49 19.36 30.98 19.67
C PHE A 49 20.21 29.97 18.87
N PHE A 50 21.35 29.53 19.41
CA PHE A 50 22.26 28.61 18.72
C PHE A 50 22.03 27.13 19.03
N GLY A 51 21.35 26.80 20.12
CA GLY A 51 21.16 25.42 20.58
C GLY A 51 19.77 24.85 20.32
N TYR A 52 18.72 25.67 20.27
CA TYR A 52 17.34 25.18 20.18
C TYR A 52 17.10 24.34 18.92
N ASP A 53 17.41 24.90 17.73
CA ASP A 53 17.13 24.22 16.46
C ASP A 53 18.00 22.96 16.27
N PRO A 54 19.34 22.98 16.49
CA PRO A 54 20.15 21.76 16.39
C PRO A 54 19.74 20.67 17.38
N VAL A 55 19.44 21.02 18.64
CA VAL A 55 18.98 20.05 19.63
C VAL A 55 17.64 19.45 19.22
N ARG A 56 16.70 20.28 18.77
CA ARG A 56 15.41 19.83 18.26
C ARG A 56 15.58 18.88 17.07
N GLN A 57 16.41 19.22 16.09
CA GLN A 57 16.69 18.36 14.94
C GLN A 57 17.29 17.01 15.38
N VAL A 58 18.26 17.01 16.29
CA VAL A 58 18.85 15.76 16.82
C VAL A 58 17.81 14.90 17.54
N LEU A 59 16.92 15.50 18.33
CA LEU A 59 15.84 14.78 19.02
C LEU A 59 14.83 14.18 18.02
N GLU A 60 14.43 14.95 17.01
CA GLU A 60 13.54 14.48 15.94
C GLU A 60 14.17 13.35 15.12
N GLU A 61 15.46 13.45 14.79
CA GLU A 61 16.19 12.39 14.09
C GLU A 61 16.29 11.10 14.91
N ARG A 62 16.59 11.22 16.22
CA ARG A 62 16.59 10.06 17.13
C ARG A 62 15.22 9.41 17.18
N GLY A 63 14.16 10.20 17.40
CA GLY A 63 12.79 9.71 17.42
C GLY A 63 12.39 9.01 16.10
N ARG A 64 12.81 9.56 14.95
CA ARG A 64 12.58 8.93 13.63
C ARG A 64 13.33 7.60 13.49
N ARG A 65 14.59 7.54 13.93
CA ARG A 65 15.40 6.31 13.91
C ARG A 65 14.79 5.24 14.81
N ASP A 66 14.38 5.59 16.02
CA ASP A 66 13.77 4.66 16.96
C ASP A 66 12.45 4.11 16.43
N ARG A 67 11.60 4.97 15.83
CA ARG A 67 10.37 4.53 15.15
C ARG A 67 10.66 3.59 13.99
N LEU A 68 11.65 3.89 13.15
CA LEU A 68 12.03 3.05 12.04
C LEU A 68 12.56 1.67 12.51
N LEU A 69 13.36 1.65 13.57
CA LEU A 69 13.85 0.41 14.16
C LEU A 69 12.70 -0.43 14.73
N ALA A 70 11.76 0.20 15.44
CA ALA A 70 10.56 -0.47 15.92
C ALA A 70 9.70 -1.01 14.77
N ALA A 71 9.53 -0.24 13.69
CA ALA A 71 8.79 -0.66 12.51
C ALA A 71 9.44 -1.90 11.86
N LYS A 72 10.76 -1.86 11.67
CA LYS A 72 11.55 -2.98 11.12
C LYS A 72 11.44 -4.25 11.96
N ALA A 73 11.51 -4.13 13.29
CA ALA A 73 11.39 -5.29 14.18
C ALA A 73 9.98 -5.91 14.14
N ARG A 74 8.93 -5.09 13.94
CA ARG A 74 7.54 -5.57 13.81
C ARG A 74 7.32 -6.28 12.48
N ILE A 75 7.69 -5.63 11.36
CA ILE A 75 7.50 -6.21 10.03
C ILE A 75 8.25 -7.54 9.91
N GLU A 76 9.46 -7.65 10.43
CA GLU A 76 10.23 -8.91 10.39
C GLU A 76 9.49 -10.07 11.06
N LYS A 77 8.75 -9.81 12.16
CA LYS A 77 7.91 -10.82 12.80
C LYS A 77 6.72 -11.21 11.94
N TYR A 78 6.05 -10.23 11.32
CA TYR A 78 4.89 -10.48 10.47
C TYR A 78 5.28 -11.24 9.18
N CYS A 79 6.42 -10.91 8.59
CA CYS A 79 6.92 -11.54 7.37
C CYS A 79 7.15 -13.04 7.51
N LYS A 80 7.41 -13.56 8.72
CA LYS A 80 7.65 -15.00 8.96
C LYS A 80 6.45 -15.88 8.58
N ASN A 81 5.24 -15.33 8.67
CA ASN A 81 3.99 -16.03 8.38
C ASN A 81 3.31 -15.49 7.11
N ALA A 82 4.02 -14.67 6.33
CA ALA A 82 3.52 -14.09 5.10
C ALA A 82 3.83 -15.02 3.91
N GLY A 83 2.97 -15.02 2.90
CA GLY A 83 3.07 -15.97 1.79
C GLY A 83 1.72 -16.29 1.17
N ARG A 84 1.80 -16.91 0.00
CA ARG A 84 0.67 -17.52 -0.70
C ARG A 84 0.63 -19.00 -0.39
N ASN A 85 -0.53 -19.49 0.01
CA ASN A 85 -0.82 -20.89 0.19
C ASN A 85 -2.00 -21.24 -0.71
N ILE A 86 -1.78 -22.16 -1.66
CA ILE A 86 -2.86 -22.74 -2.47
C ILE A 86 -3.01 -24.18 -1.99
N TYR A 87 -4.17 -24.48 -1.40
CA TYR A 87 -4.49 -25.81 -0.90
C TYR A 87 -5.18 -26.64 -1.99
N LYS A 88 -5.97 -25.98 -2.85
CA LYS A 88 -6.74 -26.62 -3.91
C LYS A 88 -7.02 -25.65 -5.05
N GLU A 89 -6.92 -26.16 -6.28
CA GLU A 89 -7.25 -25.45 -7.50
C GLU A 89 -8.55 -26.00 -8.09
N ILE A 90 -9.38 -25.12 -8.65
CA ILE A 90 -10.67 -25.43 -9.25
C ILE A 90 -10.70 -24.90 -10.66
N GLU A 91 -11.08 -25.74 -11.61
CA GLU A 91 -11.25 -25.38 -13.02
C GLU A 91 -12.71 -25.13 -13.39
N GLY A 92 -12.93 -24.38 -14.47
CA GLY A 92 -14.26 -24.19 -15.05
C GLY A 92 -15.20 -23.30 -14.23
N VAL A 93 -14.65 -22.34 -13.49
CA VAL A 93 -15.44 -21.43 -12.65
C VAL A 93 -16.14 -20.38 -13.51
N GLU A 94 -17.46 -20.35 -13.47
CA GLU A 94 -18.27 -19.38 -14.24
C GLU A 94 -18.31 -18.01 -13.59
N GLY A 95 -18.38 -17.95 -12.25
CA GLY A 95 -18.49 -16.71 -11.50
C GLY A 95 -17.99 -16.84 -10.07
N VAL A 96 -17.65 -15.70 -9.49
CA VAL A 96 -17.13 -15.61 -8.12
C VAL A 96 -17.96 -14.66 -7.27
N PHE A 97 -17.95 -14.89 -5.97
CA PHE A 97 -18.63 -14.06 -5.00
C PHE A 97 -17.62 -13.23 -4.19
N LEU A 98 -17.68 -11.90 -4.25
CA LEU A 98 -16.88 -11.05 -3.38
C LEU A 98 -17.65 -10.87 -2.07
N MET A 99 -17.18 -11.53 -1.00
CA MET A 99 -17.82 -11.49 0.31
C MET A 99 -17.82 -10.09 0.90
N ASN A 100 -16.82 -9.29 0.53
CA ASN A 100 -16.74 -7.87 0.83
C ASN A 100 -16.12 -7.11 -0.35
N ALA A 101 -16.86 -6.13 -0.88
CA ALA A 101 -16.33 -5.23 -1.89
C ALA A 101 -15.32 -4.26 -1.26
N ARG A 102 -14.26 -3.91 -2.01
CA ARG A 102 -13.34 -2.84 -1.61
C ARG A 102 -14.02 -1.49 -1.83
N ILE A 103 -14.63 -0.95 -0.79
CA ILE A 103 -15.28 0.37 -0.84
C ILE A 103 -14.27 1.42 -0.38
N LYS A 104 -14.17 2.52 -1.13
CA LYS A 104 -13.27 3.63 -0.77
C LYS A 104 -13.84 4.41 0.41
N ASP A 105 -13.27 4.27 1.60
CA ASP A 105 -13.63 5.11 2.75
C ASP A 105 -12.73 6.34 2.85
N GLU A 106 -13.24 7.49 2.40
CA GLU A 106 -12.54 8.77 2.45
C GLU A 106 -12.56 9.44 3.84
N ARG A 107 -13.36 8.93 4.80
CA ARG A 107 -13.50 9.54 6.13
C ARG A 107 -12.28 9.37 7.01
N ASN A 108 -11.47 8.35 6.74
CA ASN A 108 -10.27 8.03 7.50
C ASN A 108 -9.02 8.70 6.91
N VAL A 109 -8.16 9.21 7.78
CA VAL A 109 -6.80 9.62 7.40
C VAL A 109 -6.11 8.43 6.75
N GLU A 110 -5.46 8.65 5.61
CA GLU A 110 -4.83 7.63 4.78
C GLU A 110 -3.94 6.65 5.56
N GLN A 111 -3.31 7.10 6.65
CA GLN A 111 -2.51 6.26 7.55
C GLN A 111 -3.35 5.19 8.26
N TYR A 112 -4.57 5.49 8.69
CA TYR A 112 -5.41 4.64 9.55
C TYR A 112 -6.62 4.07 8.83
N ARG A 113 -6.71 4.23 7.51
CA ARG A 113 -7.78 3.60 6.75
C ARG A 113 -7.69 2.09 6.96
N ALA A 114 -8.81 1.47 7.35
CA ALA A 114 -8.94 0.02 7.46
C ALA A 114 -9.09 -0.61 6.05
N ASP A 115 -8.16 -0.27 5.17
CA ASP A 115 -8.00 -0.84 3.84
C ASP A 115 -6.92 -1.91 3.86
N ASP A 116 -6.86 -2.74 2.82
CA ASP A 116 -5.71 -3.62 2.58
C ASP A 116 -4.88 -3.02 1.44
N PRO A 117 -3.88 -2.15 1.76
CA PRO A 117 -3.09 -1.48 0.76
C PRO A 117 -2.04 -2.40 0.12
N TYR A 118 -1.74 -3.55 0.74
CA TYR A 118 -0.84 -4.55 0.17
C TYR A 118 -1.45 -5.12 -1.12
N HIS A 119 -2.71 -5.54 -1.05
CA HIS A 119 -3.40 -6.09 -2.22
C HIS A 119 -4.13 -5.05 -3.09
N SER A 120 -4.32 -3.78 -2.66
CA SER A 120 -5.08 -2.74 -3.41
C SER A 120 -4.42 -2.28 -4.72
N GLY A 121 -4.42 -3.13 -5.75
CA GLY A 121 -3.81 -2.84 -7.06
C GLY A 121 -4.78 -2.29 -8.10
N TYR A 122 -6.08 -2.35 -7.84
CA TYR A 122 -7.11 -2.35 -8.88
C TYR A 122 -8.30 -1.41 -8.64
N GLY A 123 -8.05 -0.34 -7.89
CA GLY A 123 -9.07 0.64 -7.57
C GLY A 123 -10.04 0.15 -6.50
N TYR A 124 -11.21 0.78 -6.47
CA TYR A 124 -12.26 0.56 -5.49
C TYR A 124 -13.60 0.40 -6.23
N ASP A 125 -14.61 -0.06 -5.50
CA ASP A 125 -16.00 -0.11 -5.97
C ASP A 125 -16.14 -0.91 -7.28
N GLU A 126 -16.82 -0.35 -8.27
CA GLU A 126 -17.08 -1.02 -9.55
C GLU A 126 -15.81 -1.23 -10.39
N GLU A 127 -14.77 -0.41 -10.21
CA GLU A 127 -13.49 -0.62 -10.88
C GLU A 127 -12.86 -1.93 -10.39
N TYR A 128 -12.88 -2.16 -9.07
CA TYR A 128 -12.40 -3.42 -8.50
C TYR A 128 -13.18 -4.62 -9.04
N ILE A 129 -14.52 -4.53 -9.10
CA ILE A 129 -15.39 -5.59 -9.61
C ILE A 129 -15.13 -5.86 -11.10
N LEU A 130 -14.97 -4.81 -11.90
CA LEU A 130 -14.73 -4.90 -13.34
C LEU A 130 -13.51 -5.77 -13.66
N ASN A 131 -12.50 -5.76 -12.79
CA ASN A 131 -11.26 -6.50 -13.00
C ASN A 131 -11.41 -8.03 -13.05
N PHE A 132 -12.52 -8.56 -12.54
CA PHE A 132 -12.87 -9.99 -12.52
C PHE A 132 -13.73 -10.41 -13.71
N VAL A 133 -14.59 -9.52 -14.22
CA VAL A 133 -15.53 -9.84 -15.32
C VAL A 133 -14.96 -9.48 -16.69
N ARG A 134 -14.10 -8.46 -16.79
CA ARG A 134 -13.42 -8.14 -18.04
C ARG A 134 -12.45 -9.25 -18.42
N GLY A 135 -12.24 -9.44 -19.71
CA GLY A 135 -11.19 -10.32 -20.20
C GLY A 135 -9.82 -9.82 -19.77
N ARG A 136 -8.90 -10.76 -19.57
CA ARG A 136 -7.49 -10.52 -19.26
C ARG A 136 -6.64 -11.58 -19.92
N ALA A 137 -5.43 -11.22 -20.29
CA ALA A 137 -4.43 -12.19 -20.72
C ALA A 137 -4.18 -13.26 -19.64
N ALA A 138 -4.35 -14.53 -19.98
CA ALA A 138 -4.06 -15.68 -19.11
C ALA A 138 -2.56 -15.79 -18.76
N LYS A 139 -1.71 -15.21 -19.60
CA LYS A 139 -0.26 -15.12 -19.42
C LYS A 139 0.20 -13.69 -19.58
N ARG A 140 1.39 -13.39 -19.07
CA ARG A 140 2.03 -12.10 -19.31
C ARG A 140 2.32 -11.94 -20.81
N VAL A 141 1.78 -10.87 -21.38
CA VAL A 141 1.99 -10.50 -22.79
C VAL A 141 2.74 -9.18 -22.88
N ARG A 142 3.65 -9.04 -23.84
CA ARG A 142 4.37 -7.77 -24.07
C ARG A 142 3.43 -6.74 -24.68
N VAL A 143 3.73 -5.45 -24.46
CA VAL A 143 2.87 -4.31 -24.89
C VAL A 143 2.53 -4.34 -26.39
N ALA A 144 3.40 -4.91 -27.24
CA ALA A 144 3.23 -5.01 -28.69
C ALA A 144 2.84 -6.42 -29.20
N GLU A 145 2.61 -7.38 -28.32
CA GLU A 145 2.29 -8.76 -28.70
C GLU A 145 0.77 -8.94 -28.82
N THR A 146 0.37 -9.53 -29.96
CA THR A 146 -1.02 -9.85 -30.28
C THR A 146 -1.52 -10.96 -29.38
N LEU A 147 -2.66 -10.73 -28.73
CA LEU A 147 -3.28 -11.73 -27.87
C LEU A 147 -4.19 -12.65 -28.69
N ASP A 148 -4.00 -13.97 -28.58
CA ASP A 148 -4.98 -14.92 -29.09
C ASP A 148 -6.26 -14.79 -28.24
N PRO A 149 -7.45 -14.65 -28.85
CA PRO A 149 -8.73 -14.66 -28.14
C PRO A 149 -8.88 -15.82 -27.15
N LYS A 150 -8.27 -16.98 -27.41
CA LYS A 150 -8.31 -18.17 -26.54
C LYS A 150 -7.48 -18.03 -25.26
N ASP A 151 -6.53 -17.10 -25.25
CA ASP A 151 -5.71 -16.78 -24.10
C ASP A 151 -6.29 -15.62 -23.28
N VAL A 152 -7.53 -15.18 -23.57
CA VAL A 152 -8.24 -14.18 -22.78
C VAL A 152 -9.20 -14.89 -21.82
N ILE A 153 -8.99 -14.70 -20.53
CA ILE A 153 -9.80 -15.29 -19.46
C ILE A 153 -10.51 -14.22 -18.63
N GLY A 154 -11.63 -14.59 -18.04
CA GLY A 154 -12.37 -13.78 -17.07
C GLY A 154 -13.65 -14.49 -16.66
N TYR A 155 -14.21 -14.14 -15.51
CA TYR A 155 -15.48 -14.74 -15.06
C TYR A 155 -16.66 -14.16 -15.83
N ASP A 156 -17.69 -14.95 -16.06
CA ASP A 156 -18.93 -14.50 -16.70
C ASP A 156 -19.68 -13.49 -15.84
N PHE A 157 -19.59 -13.65 -14.52
CA PHE A 157 -20.20 -12.74 -13.56
C PHE A 157 -19.45 -12.68 -12.23
N VAL A 158 -19.69 -11.59 -11.50
CA VAL A 158 -19.31 -11.43 -10.10
C VAL A 158 -20.55 -11.12 -9.29
N GLU A 159 -20.69 -11.74 -8.14
CA GLU A 159 -21.74 -11.44 -7.19
C GLU A 159 -21.18 -10.80 -5.92
N ILE A 160 -21.91 -9.84 -5.35
CA ILE A 160 -21.61 -9.25 -4.04
C ILE A 160 -22.88 -9.24 -3.18
N PRO A 161 -22.76 -9.18 -1.84
CA PRO A 161 -23.92 -8.97 -0.98
C PRO A 161 -24.71 -7.71 -1.37
N ASP A 162 -26.03 -7.81 -1.46
CA ASP A 162 -26.87 -6.64 -1.68
C ASP A 162 -26.94 -5.77 -0.40
N PRO A 163 -26.68 -4.46 -0.47
CA PRO A 163 -26.78 -3.56 0.69
C PRO A 163 -28.15 -3.54 1.38
N SER A 164 -29.23 -3.92 0.68
CA SER A 164 -30.58 -4.05 1.26
C SER A 164 -30.71 -5.25 2.20
N GLY A 165 -29.71 -6.13 2.26
CA GLY A 165 -29.67 -7.30 3.14
C GLY A 165 -30.43 -8.52 2.62
N ARG A 166 -30.91 -8.49 1.37
CA ARG A 166 -31.57 -9.64 0.71
C ARG A 166 -30.95 -9.88 -0.65
N GLY A 167 -30.67 -11.13 -0.98
CA GLY A 167 -30.13 -11.49 -2.28
C GLY A 167 -28.71 -10.98 -2.52
N VAL A 168 -28.37 -10.83 -3.80
CA VAL A 168 -27.04 -10.45 -4.27
C VAL A 168 -27.17 -9.45 -5.42
N LEU A 169 -26.13 -8.63 -5.58
CA LEU A 169 -25.95 -7.83 -6.78
C LEU A 169 -24.99 -8.56 -7.71
N ARG A 170 -25.47 -8.92 -8.89
CA ARG A 170 -24.68 -9.53 -9.95
C ARG A 170 -24.17 -8.47 -10.90
N TYR A 171 -22.88 -8.53 -11.18
CA TYR A 171 -22.17 -7.69 -12.12
C TYR A 171 -21.72 -8.53 -13.32
N THR A 172 -21.98 -8.04 -14.52
CA THR A 172 -21.58 -8.65 -15.79
C THR A 172 -21.05 -7.58 -16.75
N THR A 173 -20.41 -8.01 -17.83
CA THR A 173 -20.10 -7.13 -18.96
C THR A 173 -20.77 -7.71 -20.22
N PRO A 174 -21.41 -6.88 -21.06
CA PRO A 174 -22.03 -7.35 -22.31
C PRO A 174 -20.99 -7.63 -23.41
N LEU A 175 -19.73 -7.21 -23.20
CA LEU A 175 -18.66 -7.40 -24.17
C LEU A 175 -18.06 -8.81 -24.04
N GLY A 176 -17.62 -9.37 -25.16
CA GLY A 176 -16.81 -10.59 -25.13
C GLY A 176 -15.49 -10.38 -24.38
N LYS A 177 -14.90 -11.46 -23.84
CA LYS A 177 -13.63 -11.37 -23.08
C LYS A 177 -12.53 -10.70 -23.90
N TRP A 178 -12.31 -11.15 -25.12
CA TRP A 178 -11.32 -10.54 -26.02
C TRP A 178 -11.61 -9.07 -26.33
N GLU A 179 -12.87 -8.73 -26.61
CA GLU A 179 -13.25 -7.35 -26.93
C GLU A 179 -13.01 -6.40 -25.74
N SER A 180 -13.41 -6.81 -24.54
CA SER A 180 -13.19 -6.04 -23.32
C SER A 180 -11.70 -5.86 -22.98
N GLU A 181 -10.87 -6.90 -23.16
CA GLU A 181 -9.41 -6.80 -22.97
C GLU A 181 -8.76 -5.90 -24.04
N ASN A 182 -9.15 -6.05 -25.30
CA ASN A 182 -8.63 -5.24 -26.40
C ASN A 182 -8.96 -3.75 -26.21
N MET A 183 -10.19 -3.45 -25.76
CA MET A 183 -10.63 -2.10 -25.42
C MET A 183 -9.80 -1.52 -24.26
N ALA A 184 -9.60 -2.30 -23.19
CA ALA A 184 -8.82 -1.90 -22.02
C ALA A 184 -7.33 -1.67 -22.35
N ARG A 185 -6.72 -2.52 -23.18
CA ARG A 185 -5.30 -2.41 -23.57
C ARG A 185 -5.02 -1.23 -24.50
N ASN A 186 -5.90 -0.96 -25.47
CA ASN A 186 -5.65 0.03 -26.51
C ASN A 186 -6.23 1.42 -26.21
N GLY A 187 -6.70 1.66 -24.98
CA GLY A 187 -7.31 2.92 -24.58
C GLY A 187 -8.62 3.22 -25.33
N GLY A 188 -9.29 2.17 -25.83
CA GLY A 188 -10.43 2.27 -26.74
C GLY A 188 -11.77 2.59 -26.09
N GLY A 189 -11.84 2.71 -24.76
CA GLY A 189 -13.06 3.07 -24.04
C GLY A 189 -13.21 2.47 -22.66
N ILE A 190 -14.33 2.77 -22.01
CA ILE A 190 -14.73 2.21 -20.71
C ILE A 190 -15.49 0.91 -20.98
N VAL A 191 -15.05 -0.21 -20.40
CA VAL A 191 -15.78 -1.47 -20.47
C VAL A 191 -17.07 -1.33 -19.66
N PRO A 192 -18.25 -1.47 -20.27
CA PRO A 192 -19.52 -1.32 -19.57
C PRO A 192 -19.71 -2.46 -18.57
N LEU A 193 -20.23 -2.10 -17.40
CA LEU A 193 -20.58 -3.00 -16.31
C LEU A 193 -22.09 -2.93 -16.09
N ILE A 194 -22.77 -4.06 -16.21
CA ILE A 194 -24.20 -4.20 -15.98
C ILE A 194 -24.40 -4.74 -14.57
N LYS A 195 -25.31 -4.11 -13.83
CA LYS A 195 -25.65 -4.47 -12.45
C LYS A 195 -27.10 -4.92 -12.37
N GLU A 196 -27.33 -6.10 -11.82
CA GLU A 196 -28.66 -6.67 -11.64
C GLU A 196 -28.84 -7.26 -10.25
N HIS A 197 -30.02 -7.07 -9.65
CA HIS A 197 -30.39 -7.76 -8.43
C HIS A 197 -30.80 -9.21 -8.73
N ARG A 198 -30.45 -10.12 -7.82
CA ARG A 198 -30.88 -11.53 -7.82
C ARG A 198 -31.24 -11.94 -6.40
N ASP A 199 -32.36 -12.64 -6.25
CA ASP A 199 -32.82 -13.11 -4.93
C ASP A 199 -31.89 -14.17 -4.31
N THR A 200 -31.20 -14.94 -5.15
CA THR A 200 -30.31 -16.03 -4.72
C THR A 200 -28.93 -15.93 -5.35
N ARG A 201 -27.89 -16.16 -4.55
CA ARG A 201 -26.51 -16.37 -4.99
C ARG A 201 -26.43 -17.59 -5.91
N SER A 202 -25.62 -17.50 -6.97
CA SER A 202 -25.24 -18.66 -7.76
C SER A 202 -23.72 -18.91 -7.83
N ALA A 203 -22.88 -17.93 -7.51
CA ALA A 203 -21.43 -18.14 -7.44
C ALA A 203 -21.07 -19.02 -6.23
N ARG A 204 -20.49 -20.22 -6.44
CA ARG A 204 -20.11 -21.16 -5.37
C ARG A 204 -18.90 -20.71 -4.55
N TYR A 205 -17.92 -20.10 -5.19
CA TYR A 205 -16.64 -19.77 -4.57
C TYR A 205 -16.60 -18.31 -4.13
N GLY A 206 -16.16 -18.11 -2.90
CA GLY A 206 -16.10 -16.81 -2.24
C GLY A 206 -14.67 -16.28 -2.17
N ILE A 207 -14.54 -14.96 -2.32
CA ILE A 207 -13.30 -14.22 -2.12
C ILE A 207 -13.55 -13.20 -1.02
N GLU A 208 -12.73 -13.25 0.02
CA GLU A 208 -12.75 -12.33 1.15
C GLU A 208 -11.39 -11.64 1.24
N TRP A 209 -11.37 -10.32 1.39
CA TRP A 209 -10.15 -9.59 1.76
C TRP A 209 -10.26 -9.08 3.19
N ARG A 210 -9.15 -8.99 3.92
CA ARG A 210 -9.12 -8.46 5.29
C ARG A 210 -7.85 -7.64 5.54
N ASP A 211 -8.00 -6.48 6.18
CA ASP A 211 -6.88 -5.75 6.77
C ASP A 211 -6.39 -6.51 8.00
N LEU A 212 -5.10 -6.88 8.02
CA LEU A 212 -4.46 -7.56 9.15
C LEU A 212 -3.77 -6.57 10.11
N SER A 213 -3.72 -5.30 9.75
CA SER A 213 -3.04 -4.26 10.51
C SER A 213 -3.82 -3.92 11.76
N LYS A 214 -3.10 -3.76 12.88
CA LYS A 214 -3.66 -3.14 14.07
C LYS A 214 -3.45 -1.63 14.03
N LYS A 215 -4.17 -0.89 14.87
CA LYS A 215 -3.93 0.54 15.03
C LYS A 215 -2.47 0.82 15.36
N GLU A 216 -1.88 0.02 16.25
CA GLU A 216 -0.47 0.18 16.64
C GLU A 216 0.49 -0.08 15.48
N ASP A 217 0.11 -0.89 14.50
CA ASP A 217 0.93 -1.12 13.31
C ASP A 217 0.86 0.11 12.38
N ARG A 218 -0.34 0.66 12.21
CA ARG A 218 -0.55 1.89 11.43
C ARG A 218 0.19 3.09 12.05
N ASP A 219 0.34 3.16 13.38
CA ASP A 219 1.16 4.18 14.06
C ASP A 219 2.63 4.17 13.58
N TYR A 220 3.14 3.03 13.08
CA TYR A 220 4.48 2.86 12.50
C TYR A 220 4.48 2.75 10.97
N TRP A 221 3.38 3.13 10.30
CA TRP A 221 3.18 2.98 8.86
C TRP A 221 3.40 1.54 8.38
N ILE A 222 2.94 0.57 9.16
CA ILE A 222 2.90 -0.83 8.76
C ILE A 222 1.46 -1.16 8.36
N ALA A 223 1.30 -1.84 7.22
CA ALA A 223 0.03 -2.38 6.78
C ALA A 223 0.14 -3.86 6.43
N GLY A 224 -0.94 -4.62 6.57
CA GLY A 224 -1.01 -6.03 6.26
C GLY A 224 -2.35 -6.39 5.62
N GLY A 225 -2.30 -7.37 4.72
CA GLY A 225 -3.44 -7.81 3.94
C GLY A 225 -3.58 -9.31 3.94
N LEU A 226 -4.82 -9.78 3.85
CA LEU A 226 -5.16 -11.17 3.61
C LEU A 226 -6.22 -11.25 2.52
N ILE A 227 -5.99 -12.07 1.50
CA ILE A 227 -7.04 -12.58 0.63
C ILE A 227 -7.26 -14.04 0.97
N LYS A 228 -8.51 -14.42 1.14
CA LYS A 228 -8.94 -15.79 1.37
C LYS A 228 -9.91 -16.20 0.28
N VAL A 229 -9.67 -17.38 -0.28
CA VAL A 229 -10.56 -18.02 -1.26
C VAL A 229 -11.21 -19.22 -0.59
N VAL A 230 -12.54 -19.32 -0.65
CA VAL A 230 -13.31 -20.37 0.01
C VAL A 230 -14.31 -21.03 -0.92
N ASP A 231 -14.59 -22.30 -0.68
CA ASP A 231 -15.83 -22.95 -1.14
C ASP A 231 -16.94 -22.62 -0.15
N MET A 232 -17.94 -21.84 -0.55
CA MET A 232 -18.98 -21.39 0.37
C MET A 232 -20.01 -22.46 0.71
N ASP A 233 -20.08 -23.54 -0.08
CA ASP A 233 -21.03 -24.62 0.17
C ASP A 233 -20.49 -25.60 1.22
N THR A 234 -19.16 -25.80 1.25
CA THR A 234 -18.49 -26.69 2.22
C THR A 234 -17.81 -25.94 3.37
N GLY A 235 -17.52 -24.64 3.21
CA GLY A 235 -16.69 -23.87 4.13
C GLY A 235 -15.19 -24.14 4.01
N GLU A 236 -14.75 -24.92 3.02
CA GLU A 236 -13.34 -25.25 2.80
C GLU A 236 -12.54 -24.00 2.37
N VAL A 237 -11.38 -23.78 2.99
CA VAL A 237 -10.43 -22.75 2.55
C VAL A 237 -9.58 -23.32 1.42
N LEU A 238 -9.71 -22.75 0.22
CA LEU A 238 -9.01 -23.18 -0.99
C LEU A 238 -7.64 -22.55 -1.11
N ALA A 239 -7.51 -21.28 -0.70
CA ALA A 239 -6.24 -20.56 -0.72
C ALA A 239 -6.22 -19.35 0.21
N GLU A 240 -5.01 -18.93 0.60
CA GLU A 240 -4.74 -17.69 1.34
C GLU A 240 -3.54 -16.94 0.73
N ASP A 241 -3.67 -15.63 0.47
CA ASP A 241 -2.55 -14.73 0.14
C ASP A 241 -2.39 -13.72 1.27
N LYS A 242 -1.28 -13.81 2.00
CA LYS A 242 -1.01 -12.99 3.18
C LYS A 242 0.25 -12.17 2.96
N GLY A 243 0.14 -10.86 3.12
CA GLY A 243 1.28 -9.96 2.96
C GLY A 243 1.29 -8.82 3.95
N TYR A 244 2.47 -8.24 4.14
CA TYR A 244 2.70 -7.06 4.96
C TYR A 244 3.63 -6.10 4.25
N MET A 245 3.57 -4.83 4.61
CA MET A 245 4.48 -3.81 4.12
C MET A 245 4.64 -2.68 5.12
N TYR A 246 5.73 -1.93 5.00
CA TYR A 246 5.93 -0.74 5.82
C TYR A 246 6.55 0.41 5.06
N ASP A 247 6.27 1.62 5.53
CA ASP A 247 6.87 2.82 4.97
C ASP A 247 8.13 3.25 5.73
N PRO A 248 9.35 3.11 5.18
CA PRO A 248 10.56 3.57 5.88
C PRO A 248 10.64 5.10 5.98
N GLY A 249 9.92 5.81 5.11
CA GLY A 249 9.73 7.26 5.19
C GLY A 249 8.74 7.69 6.26
N GLN A 250 8.10 6.75 6.97
CA GLN A 250 7.16 7.00 8.08
C GLN A 250 6.10 8.06 7.72
N GLY A 251 5.57 8.00 6.49
CA GLY A 251 4.50 8.88 6.03
C GLY A 251 4.93 10.17 5.37
N VAL A 252 6.23 10.41 5.19
CA VAL A 252 6.73 11.61 4.50
C VAL A 252 6.20 11.63 3.05
N LYS A 253 5.56 12.73 2.67
CA LYS A 253 4.97 12.96 1.33
C LYS A 253 5.75 13.94 0.44
N SER A 254 6.87 14.47 0.93
CA SER A 254 7.68 15.44 0.18
C SER A 254 8.17 14.87 -1.16
N GLY A 255 8.16 15.69 -2.21
CA GLY A 255 8.63 15.29 -3.54
C GLY A 255 7.67 14.40 -4.32
N GLY A 256 6.35 14.45 -4.03
CA GLY A 256 5.33 13.67 -4.74
C GLY A 256 5.27 12.20 -4.33
N ARG A 257 5.80 11.88 -3.15
CA ARG A 257 5.90 10.52 -2.64
C ARG A 257 4.56 10.05 -2.07
N ASP A 258 4.10 8.88 -2.52
CA ASP A 258 3.00 8.13 -1.92
C ASP A 258 3.56 7.06 -0.96
N PRO A 259 3.36 7.19 0.37
CA PRO A 259 3.93 6.26 1.35
C PRO A 259 3.51 4.80 1.15
N TRP A 260 2.22 4.55 0.86
CA TRP A 260 1.72 3.19 0.72
C TRP A 260 2.17 2.56 -0.58
N LEU A 261 2.25 3.33 -1.66
CA LEU A 261 2.81 2.87 -2.92
C LEU A 261 4.29 2.51 -2.78
N MET A 262 5.07 3.34 -2.08
CA MET A 262 6.48 3.06 -1.81
C MET A 262 6.67 1.82 -0.92
N ALA A 263 5.86 1.69 0.14
CA ALA A 263 5.85 0.53 1.01
C ALA A 263 5.56 -0.75 0.21
N LYS A 264 4.49 -0.73 -0.59
CA LYS A 264 4.07 -1.86 -1.43
C LYS A 264 5.16 -2.29 -2.39
N TRP A 265 5.78 -1.34 -3.08
CA TRP A 265 6.70 -1.63 -4.17
C TRP A 265 8.10 -2.03 -3.72
N HIS A 266 8.56 -1.62 -2.55
CA HIS A 266 9.96 -1.77 -2.15
C HIS A 266 10.17 -2.36 -0.75
N TYR A 267 9.14 -2.38 0.08
CA TYR A 267 9.26 -2.70 1.51
C TYR A 267 8.11 -3.60 1.96
N SER A 268 7.79 -4.60 1.13
CA SER A 268 6.71 -5.54 1.33
C SER A 268 7.22 -6.99 1.43
N CYS A 269 6.48 -7.83 2.13
CA CYS A 269 6.77 -9.25 2.30
C CYS A 269 5.48 -10.08 2.24
N PRO A 270 5.37 -11.07 1.34
CA PRO A 270 6.28 -11.30 0.21
C PRO A 270 6.43 -10.04 -0.66
N GLN A 271 7.57 -9.92 -1.34
CA GLN A 271 7.80 -8.79 -2.22
C GLN A 271 6.69 -8.72 -3.26
N PHE A 272 5.96 -7.61 -3.29
CA PHE A 272 4.84 -7.43 -4.21
C PHE A 272 5.33 -7.48 -5.66
N ASP A 273 4.81 -8.44 -6.42
CA ASP A 273 5.01 -8.51 -7.86
C ASP A 273 3.88 -7.73 -8.56
N ARG A 274 4.24 -6.61 -9.20
CA ARG A 274 3.30 -5.79 -9.97
C ARG A 274 2.70 -6.55 -11.16
N TYR A 275 3.34 -7.64 -11.59
CA TYR A 275 2.91 -8.49 -12.68
C TYR A 275 2.13 -9.74 -12.22
N GLU A 276 2.10 -10.04 -10.91
CA GLU A 276 1.21 -11.04 -10.30
C GLU A 276 0.29 -10.43 -9.23
N PRO A 277 -0.62 -9.54 -9.63
CA PRO A 277 -1.55 -8.89 -8.72
C PRO A 277 -2.64 -9.87 -8.23
N GLU A 278 -3.44 -9.44 -7.25
CA GLU A 278 -4.41 -10.28 -6.53
C GLU A 278 -5.32 -11.13 -7.44
N VAL A 279 -5.81 -10.56 -8.54
CA VAL A 279 -6.69 -11.26 -9.50
C VAL A 279 -5.97 -12.46 -10.15
N ASN A 280 -4.66 -12.36 -10.39
CA ASN A 280 -3.89 -13.47 -10.96
C ASN A 280 -3.72 -14.60 -9.93
N PHE A 281 -3.54 -14.26 -8.65
CA PHE A 281 -3.55 -15.28 -7.58
C PHE A 281 -4.92 -15.98 -7.54
N ILE A 282 -6.01 -15.21 -7.58
CA ILE A 282 -7.36 -15.76 -7.59
C ILE A 282 -7.60 -16.65 -8.82
N TYR A 283 -7.16 -16.25 -10.00
CA TYR A 283 -7.28 -17.06 -11.23
C TYR A 283 -6.46 -18.35 -11.18
N LYS A 284 -5.33 -18.40 -10.48
CA LYS A 284 -4.59 -19.66 -10.26
C LYS A 284 -5.42 -20.64 -9.42
N VAL A 285 -6.19 -20.13 -8.45
CA VAL A 285 -7.01 -20.94 -7.54
C VAL A 285 -8.36 -21.31 -8.15
N LEU A 286 -9.04 -20.35 -8.76
CA LEU A 286 -10.36 -20.45 -9.36
C LEU A 286 -10.25 -20.14 -10.85
N GLN A 287 -9.84 -21.11 -11.65
CA GLN A 287 -9.59 -20.90 -13.06
C GLN A 287 -10.92 -20.65 -13.79
N PRO A 288 -11.08 -19.52 -14.50
CA PRO A 288 -12.29 -19.24 -15.24
C PRO A 288 -12.58 -20.31 -16.29
N LYS A 289 -13.85 -20.48 -16.62
CA LYS A 289 -14.28 -21.25 -17.79
C LYS A 289 -13.65 -20.66 -19.06
N LYS A 290 -13.17 -21.54 -19.96
CA LYS A 290 -12.60 -21.17 -21.26
C LYS A 290 -13.68 -21.03 -22.32
#